data_AF-A0A7S0FGV8-F1
#
_entry.id   AF-A0A7S0FGV8-F1
#
_cell.length_a   1.000
_cell.length_b   1.000
_cell.length_c   1.000
_cell.angle_alpha   90.00
_cell.angle_beta   90.00
_cell.angle_gamma   90.00
#
_symmetry.space_group_name_H-M   'P 1'
#
loop_
_entity.id
_entity.type
_entity.pdbx_description
1 polymer ?
#
loop_
_entity_poly.entity_id
_entity_poly.type
_entity_poly.pdbx_seq_one_letter_code
_entity_poly.pdbx_strand_id
1 'polypeptide(L)'
;KSISDLFGSFASGRLYTQAESMCKHYKCPILLIEFDPSKSFCLQSGNDIGGDIRSDAVCSKMSLLALHFPKLRILWSRSPHETLRIFKLLKENHDEPDIDKAIEIGSNESLDTLLGMDPSQEADDGEEENEINEAARDMLLRLPGITVQTARTIMAHCDTIADLAEMSRDELKRLIGPLSGQRLFTFFRQSTK
;
A
#
# COMPACT_ATOMS: atom_id res chain seq x y z
N LYS A 1 0.23 -12.58 -11.16
CA LYS A 1 1.54 -11.89 -11.10
C LYS A 1 2.54 -12.70 -11.91
N SER A 2 3.24 -12.10 -12.88
CA SER A 2 4.25 -12.82 -13.67
C SER A 2 5.52 -13.05 -12.85
N ILE A 3 6.42 -13.94 -13.30
CA ILE A 3 7.70 -14.19 -12.62
C ILE A 3 8.57 -12.93 -12.51
N SER A 4 8.67 -12.14 -13.58
CA SER A 4 9.47 -10.90 -13.57
C SER A 4 8.90 -9.87 -12.59
N ASP A 5 7.58 -9.69 -12.57
CA ASP A 5 6.91 -8.77 -11.66
C ASP A 5 6.96 -9.27 -10.20
N LEU A 6 6.90 -10.58 -9.97
CA LEU A 6 7.11 -11.19 -8.67
C LEU A 6 8.49 -10.82 -8.10
N PHE A 7 9.54 -11.01 -8.89
CA PHE A 7 10.91 -10.70 -8.45
C PHE A 7 11.11 -9.20 -8.21
N GLY A 8 10.60 -8.35 -9.12
CA GLY A 8 10.62 -6.91 -8.94
C GLY A 8 9.85 -6.44 -7.69
N SER A 9 8.73 -7.11 -7.36
CA SER A 9 7.94 -6.79 -6.18
C SER A 9 8.61 -7.24 -4.88
N PHE A 10 9.35 -8.36 -4.91
CA PHE A 10 10.20 -8.78 -3.79
C PHE A 10 11.44 -7.90 -3.58
N ALA A 11 11.95 -7.26 -4.63
CA ALA A 11 13.06 -6.32 -4.53
C ALA A 11 12.64 -4.96 -3.96
N SER A 12 11.46 -4.49 -4.37
CA SER A 12 10.91 -3.19 -3.94
C SER A 12 10.13 -3.24 -2.63
N GLY A 13 9.86 -4.42 -2.08
CA GLY A 13 8.98 -4.60 -0.91
C GLY A 13 7.49 -4.48 -1.22
N ARG A 14 7.12 -4.05 -2.43
CA ARG A 14 5.72 -3.88 -2.87
C ARG A 14 4.83 -5.09 -2.62
N LEU A 15 5.35 -6.31 -2.80
CA LEU A 15 4.55 -7.52 -2.59
C LEU A 15 4.09 -7.68 -1.14
N TYR A 16 4.92 -7.27 -0.19
CA TYR A 16 4.61 -7.37 1.23
C TYR A 16 3.44 -6.44 1.59
N THR A 17 3.51 -5.17 1.19
CA THR A 17 2.44 -4.20 1.39
C THR A 17 1.13 -4.64 0.73
N GLN A 18 1.21 -5.19 -0.49
CA GLN A 18 0.04 -5.77 -1.16
C GLN A 18 -0.55 -6.95 -0.37
N ALA A 19 0.29 -7.87 0.11
CA ALA A 19 -0.17 -9.02 0.89
C ALA A 19 -0.77 -8.63 2.24
N GLU A 20 -0.21 -7.62 2.91
CA GLU A 20 -0.69 -7.07 4.17
C GLU A 20 -2.10 -6.49 4.02
N SER A 21 -2.30 -5.61 3.04
CA SER A 21 -3.60 -5.05 2.70
C SER A 21 -4.62 -6.15 2.33
N MET A 22 -4.22 -7.09 1.47
CA MET A 22 -5.09 -8.20 1.09
C MET A 22 -5.51 -9.05 2.30
N CYS A 23 -4.61 -9.32 3.24
CA CYS A 23 -4.90 -10.10 4.45
C CYS A 23 -5.79 -9.35 5.46
N LYS A 24 -5.81 -8.02 5.42
CA LYS A 24 -6.67 -7.17 6.23
C LYS A 24 -8.12 -7.23 5.73
N HIS A 25 -8.33 -7.12 4.42
CA HIS A 25 -9.67 -6.93 3.84
C HIS A 25 -10.32 -8.19 3.29
N TYR A 26 -9.52 -9.19 2.89
CA TYR A 26 -10.05 -10.42 2.29
C TYR A 26 -9.86 -11.62 3.23
N LYS A 27 -10.91 -12.43 3.36
CA LYS A 27 -10.89 -13.67 4.17
C LYS A 27 -9.91 -14.70 3.62
N CYS A 28 -9.81 -14.80 2.30
CA CYS A 28 -8.94 -15.75 1.59
C CYS A 28 -8.14 -14.99 0.52
N PRO A 29 -7.03 -14.33 0.90
CA PRO A 29 -6.18 -13.65 -0.07
C PRO A 29 -5.37 -14.68 -0.87
N ILE A 30 -5.31 -14.50 -2.19
CA ILE A 30 -4.64 -15.44 -3.11
C ILE A 30 -3.61 -14.68 -3.95
N LEU A 31 -2.35 -15.12 -3.89
CA LEU A 31 -1.30 -14.75 -4.81
C LEU A 31 -1.22 -15.76 -5.96
N LEU A 32 -1.71 -15.39 -7.14
CA LEU A 32 -1.53 -16.19 -8.36
C LEU A 32 -0.22 -15.83 -9.05
N ILE A 33 0.68 -16.80 -9.19
CA ILE A 33 1.95 -16.70 -9.92
C ILE A 33 1.77 -17.34 -11.29
N GLU A 34 1.91 -16.54 -12.33
CA GLU A 34 1.75 -16.96 -13.72
C GLU A 34 3.12 -17.15 -14.38
N PHE A 35 3.33 -18.35 -14.92
CA PHE A 35 4.51 -18.76 -15.64
C PHE A 35 4.31 -18.58 -17.14
N ASP A 36 5.43 -18.38 -17.81
CA ASP A 36 5.49 -18.31 -19.26
C ASP A 36 5.55 -19.73 -19.84
N PRO A 37 4.61 -20.13 -20.73
CA PRO A 37 4.60 -21.47 -21.33
C PRO A 37 5.83 -21.77 -22.19
N SER A 38 6.57 -20.75 -22.64
CA SER A 38 7.82 -20.90 -23.39
C SER A 38 9.04 -21.19 -22.49
N LYS A 39 8.89 -21.03 -21.17
CA LYS A 39 9.97 -21.22 -20.18
C LYS A 39 9.74 -22.47 -19.35
N SER A 40 10.79 -22.92 -18.69
CA SER A 40 10.69 -24.01 -17.71
C SER A 40 9.75 -23.62 -16.56
N PHE A 41 8.95 -24.57 -16.11
CA PHE A 41 8.05 -24.40 -14.97
C PHE A 41 8.81 -24.53 -13.65
N CYS A 42 9.69 -23.56 -13.37
CA CYS A 42 10.47 -23.47 -12.13
C CYS A 42 10.71 -22.00 -11.75
N LEU A 43 10.73 -21.69 -10.44
CA LEU A 43 11.09 -20.35 -9.96
C LEU A 43 12.58 -20.05 -10.11
N GLN A 44 13.40 -21.05 -9.81
CA GLN A 44 14.86 -20.98 -9.86
C GLN A 44 15.37 -22.29 -10.46
N SER A 45 16.48 -22.22 -11.20
CA SER A 45 17.14 -23.43 -11.67
C SER A 45 17.78 -24.15 -10.48
N GLY A 46 17.90 -25.47 -10.53
CA GLY A 46 18.54 -26.24 -9.44
C GLY A 46 19.97 -25.76 -9.13
N ASN A 47 20.68 -25.22 -10.14
CA ASN A 47 22.02 -24.66 -10.00
C ASN A 47 22.04 -23.28 -9.31
N ASP A 48 20.91 -22.57 -9.26
CA ASP A 48 20.79 -21.26 -8.61
C ASP A 48 20.50 -21.39 -7.10
N ILE A 49 20.13 -22.59 -6.66
CA ILE A 49 19.91 -22.91 -5.24
C ILE A 49 21.26 -23.34 -4.66
N GLY A 50 21.99 -22.38 -4.09
CA GLY A 50 23.22 -22.65 -3.35
C GLY A 50 22.97 -23.47 -2.08
N GLY A 51 24.03 -24.04 -1.51
CA GLY A 51 23.95 -24.80 -0.25
C GLY A 51 23.61 -23.94 0.97
N ASP A 52 23.83 -22.62 0.89
CA ASP A 52 23.58 -21.67 1.97
C ASP A 52 22.25 -20.93 1.79
N ILE A 53 21.55 -20.72 2.91
CA ILE A 53 20.32 -19.92 2.94
C ILE A 53 20.70 -18.45 2.83
N ARG A 54 20.39 -17.83 1.69
CA ARG A 54 20.60 -16.39 1.49
C ARG A 54 19.29 -15.62 1.63
N SER A 55 19.33 -14.47 2.28
CA SER A 55 18.15 -13.60 2.47
C SER A 55 17.67 -12.93 1.17
N ASP A 56 18.56 -12.79 0.18
CA ASP A 56 18.24 -12.25 -1.13
C ASP A 56 17.59 -13.27 -2.09
N ALA A 57 17.71 -14.56 -1.78
CA ALA A 57 17.13 -15.62 -2.59
C ALA A 57 15.60 -15.56 -2.61
N VAL A 58 15.01 -15.77 -3.79
CA VAL A 58 13.56 -15.75 -4.00
C VAL A 58 12.87 -16.80 -3.12
N CYS A 59 13.44 -18.00 -3.01
CA CYS A 59 12.91 -19.05 -2.14
C CYS A 59 12.83 -18.60 -0.68
N SER A 60 13.87 -17.94 -0.15
CA SER A 60 13.87 -17.41 1.22
C SER A 60 12.80 -16.34 1.41
N LYS A 61 12.66 -15.41 0.45
CA LYS A 61 11.62 -14.36 0.48
C LYS A 61 10.21 -14.94 0.38
N MET A 62 10.02 -16.00 -0.41
CA MET A 62 8.75 -16.70 -0.51
C MET A 62 8.39 -17.41 0.80
N SER A 63 9.36 -18.08 1.43
CA SER A 63 9.18 -18.71 2.74
C SER A 63 8.84 -17.68 3.81
N LEU A 64 9.51 -16.53 3.82
CA LEU A 64 9.19 -15.42 4.71
C LEU A 64 7.78 -14.89 4.46
N LEU A 65 7.37 -14.71 3.20
CA LEU A 65 6.02 -14.27 2.86
C LEU A 65 4.95 -15.23 3.39
N ALA A 66 5.15 -16.54 3.21
CA ALA A 66 4.24 -17.56 3.70
C ALA A 66 4.18 -17.61 5.23
N LEU A 67 5.30 -17.35 5.91
CA LEU A 67 5.38 -17.31 7.37
C LEU A 67 4.67 -16.07 7.94
N HIS A 68 4.87 -14.90 7.34
CA HIS A 68 4.27 -13.64 7.77
C HIS A 68 2.76 -13.60 7.51
N PHE A 69 2.29 -14.19 6.40
CA PHE A 69 0.89 -14.14 5.98
C PHE A 69 0.28 -15.55 5.90
N PRO A 70 -0.06 -16.19 7.05
CA PRO A 70 -0.56 -17.57 7.06
C PRO A 70 -1.92 -17.76 6.36
N LYS A 71 -2.67 -16.67 6.17
CA LYS A 71 -3.92 -16.65 5.40
C LYS A 71 -3.69 -16.62 3.89
N LEU A 72 -2.53 -16.15 3.43
CA LEU A 72 -2.22 -16.01 2.01
C LEU A 72 -2.07 -17.40 1.37
N ARG A 73 -2.80 -17.61 0.27
CA ARG A 73 -2.70 -18.82 -0.55
C ARG A 73 -1.92 -18.51 -1.81
N ILE A 74 -1.09 -19.46 -2.26
CA ILE A 74 -0.27 -19.29 -3.45
C ILE A 74 -0.78 -20.27 -4.51
N LEU A 75 -1.16 -19.75 -5.67
CA LEU A 75 -1.54 -20.55 -6.83
C LEU A 75 -0.50 -20.40 -7.93
N TRP A 76 -0.23 -21.50 -8.62
CA TRP A 76 0.78 -21.59 -9.65
C TRP A 76 0.10 -21.92 -10.96
N SER A 77 0.21 -21.03 -11.94
CA SER A 77 -0.36 -21.22 -13.26
C SER A 77 0.74 -21.37 -14.29
N ARG A 78 0.70 -22.45 -15.06
CA ARG A 78 1.70 -22.75 -16.10
C ARG A 78 1.52 -21.92 -17.38
N SER A 79 0.37 -21.29 -17.56
CA SER A 79 0.06 -20.48 -18.75
C SER A 79 -1.20 -19.63 -18.52
N PRO A 80 -1.39 -18.54 -19.30
CA PRO A 80 -2.61 -17.73 -19.21
C PRO A 80 -3.92 -18.52 -19.43
N HIS A 81 -3.90 -19.53 -20.30
CA HIS A 81 -5.07 -20.40 -20.52
C HIS A 81 -5.42 -21.21 -19.26
N GLU A 82 -4.41 -21.69 -18.54
CA GLU A 82 -4.61 -22.39 -17.26
C GLU A 82 -5.08 -21.42 -16.18
N THR A 83 -4.60 -20.17 -16.18
CA THR A 83 -5.09 -19.12 -15.29
C THR A 83 -6.60 -18.91 -15.45
N LEU A 84 -7.11 -18.86 -16.68
CA LEU A 84 -8.55 -18.76 -16.96
C LEU A 84 -9.32 -19.95 -16.42
N ARG A 85 -8.78 -21.17 -16.54
CA ARG A 85 -9.39 -22.37 -15.99
C ARG A 85 -9.45 -22.33 -14.46
N ILE A 86 -8.37 -21.89 -13.81
CA ILE A 86 -8.31 -21.68 -12.37
C ILE A 86 -9.38 -20.68 -11.94
N PHE A 87 -9.52 -19.55 -12.64
CA PHE A 87 -10.55 -18.55 -12.31
C PHE A 87 -11.98 -19.09 -12.46
N LYS A 88 -12.26 -19.87 -13.50
CA LYS A 88 -13.57 -20.52 -13.65
C LYS A 88 -13.87 -21.45 -12.48
N LEU A 89 -12.90 -22.29 -12.11
CA LEU A 89 -13.04 -23.23 -10.99
C LEU A 89 -13.22 -22.50 -9.65
N LEU A 90 -12.49 -21.41 -9.42
CA LEU A 90 -12.62 -20.60 -8.20
C LEU A 90 -13.95 -19.85 -8.13
N LYS A 91 -14.57 -19.55 -9.27
CA LYS A 91 -15.88 -18.91 -9.34
C LYS A 91 -17.03 -19.91 -9.19
N GLU A 92 -16.81 -21.20 -9.44
CA GLU A 92 -17.85 -22.22 -9.27
C GLU A 92 -18.34 -22.25 -7.82
N ASN A 93 -19.65 -22.05 -7.63
CA ASN A 93 -20.34 -21.98 -6.34
C ASN A 93 -19.99 -20.77 -5.45
N HIS A 94 -19.43 -19.70 -6.03
CA HIS A 94 -19.24 -18.43 -5.34
C HIS A 94 -20.14 -17.34 -5.93
N ASP A 95 -20.63 -16.45 -5.06
CA ASP A 95 -21.43 -15.29 -5.47
C ASP A 95 -20.60 -14.31 -6.30
N GLU A 96 -21.29 -13.48 -7.10
CA GLU A 96 -20.64 -12.41 -7.84
C GLU A 96 -20.03 -11.37 -6.88
N PRO A 97 -18.88 -10.76 -7.24
CA PRO A 97 -18.25 -9.76 -6.41
C PRO A 97 -19.12 -8.50 -6.30
N ASP A 98 -19.22 -7.96 -5.10
CA ASP A 98 -19.87 -6.70 -4.79
C ASP A 98 -18.95 -5.53 -5.15
N ILE A 99 -19.34 -4.76 -6.16
CA ILE A 99 -18.52 -3.69 -6.73
C ILE A 99 -18.37 -2.53 -5.73
N ASP A 100 -19.43 -2.20 -5.01
CA ASP A 100 -19.45 -1.05 -4.11
C ASP A 100 -18.50 -1.28 -2.92
N LYS A 101 -18.53 -2.49 -2.34
CA LYS A 101 -17.55 -2.89 -1.30
C LYS A 101 -16.11 -2.89 -1.80
N ALA A 102 -15.87 -3.26 -3.06
CA ALA A 102 -14.53 -3.28 -3.62
C ALA A 102 -13.96 -1.85 -3.78
N ILE A 103 -14.81 -0.90 -4.17
CA ILE A 103 -14.43 0.53 -4.28
C ILE A 103 -14.13 1.09 -2.89
N GLU A 104 -15.01 0.84 -1.91
CA GLU A 104 -14.84 1.30 -0.53
C GLU A 104 -13.51 0.82 0.08
N ILE A 105 -13.16 -0.46 -0.09
CA ILE A 105 -11.89 -1.01 0.40
C ILE A 105 -10.69 -0.34 -0.27
N GLY A 106 -10.75 -0.08 -1.58
CA GLY A 106 -9.66 0.61 -2.30
C GLY A 106 -9.46 2.05 -1.82
N SER A 107 -10.56 2.77 -1.56
CA SER A 107 -10.53 4.12 -0.99
C SER A 107 -9.99 4.11 0.45
N ASN A 108 -10.44 3.16 1.27
CA ASN A 108 -9.98 3.03 2.65
C ASN A 108 -8.51 2.59 2.76
N GLU A 109 -7.95 1.83 1.81
CA GLU A 109 -6.52 1.51 1.79
C GLU A 109 -5.66 2.76 1.58
N SER A 110 -6.07 3.70 0.72
CA SER A 110 -5.40 4.99 0.62
C SER A 110 -5.52 5.80 1.92
N LEU A 111 -6.62 5.63 2.67
CA LEU A 111 -6.81 6.29 3.95
C LEU A 111 -5.97 5.65 5.07
N ASP A 112 -5.98 4.33 5.20
CA ASP A 112 -5.35 3.50 6.24
C ASP A 112 -3.84 3.35 6.08
N THR A 113 -3.36 3.13 4.85
CA THR A 113 -1.92 3.09 4.54
C THR A 113 -1.27 4.43 4.84
N LEU A 114 -2.02 5.52 4.66
CA LEU A 114 -1.57 6.84 5.04
C LEU A 114 -1.76 7.09 6.56
N LEU A 115 -2.73 6.48 7.22
CA LEU A 115 -2.99 6.71 8.64
C LEU A 115 -2.03 6.06 9.63
N GLY A 116 -1.36 4.96 9.27
CA GLY A 116 -0.46 4.25 10.19
C GLY A 116 -1.14 3.77 11.47
N MET A 117 -2.45 3.51 11.43
CA MET A 117 -3.24 3.09 12.60
C MET A 117 -3.21 1.56 12.74
N ASP A 118 -2.79 1.11 13.93
CA ASP A 118 -2.90 -0.25 14.45
C ASP A 118 -4.39 -0.65 14.56
N PRO A 119 -4.82 -1.88 14.19
CA PRO A 119 -6.24 -2.26 14.10
C PRO A 119 -6.98 -2.37 15.45
N SER A 120 -6.41 -1.89 16.55
CA SER A 120 -6.94 -2.08 17.91
C SER A 120 -7.79 -0.91 18.44
N GLN A 121 -8.09 0.11 17.62
CA GLN A 121 -9.04 1.15 18.01
C GLN A 121 -10.31 1.06 17.17
N GLU A 122 -11.37 0.68 17.87
CA GLU A 122 -12.72 0.48 17.38
C GLU A 122 -13.27 1.73 16.69
N ALA A 123 -14.07 1.48 15.66
CA ALA A 123 -14.88 2.46 14.97
C ALA A 123 -15.79 3.16 15.99
N ASP A 124 -15.67 4.48 16.07
CA ASP A 124 -16.72 5.34 16.63
C ASP A 124 -17.48 5.95 15.45
N ASP A 125 -18.80 5.78 15.51
CA ASP A 125 -19.79 6.18 14.51
C ASP A 125 -19.91 7.71 14.43
N GLY A 126 -19.98 8.24 13.20
CA GLY A 126 -20.12 9.66 12.89
C GLY A 126 -18.76 10.31 12.62
N GLU A 127 -18.52 11.08 11.57
CA GLU A 127 -19.35 12.09 10.94
C GLU A 127 -18.77 12.36 9.53
N GLU A 128 -19.64 12.67 8.57
CA GLU A 128 -19.37 13.36 7.29
C GLU A 128 -18.09 12.96 6.52
N GLU A 129 -18.25 12.03 5.58
CA GLU A 129 -17.33 11.80 4.46
C GLU A 129 -17.21 13.07 3.60
N ASN A 130 -16.47 14.05 4.07
CA ASN A 130 -15.89 15.06 3.20
C ASN A 130 -14.95 14.30 2.26
N GLU A 131 -15.29 14.23 0.97
CA GLU A 131 -14.42 13.75 -0.10
C GLU A 131 -13.05 14.45 0.04
N ILE A 132 -12.12 13.79 0.75
CA ILE A 132 -10.82 14.36 1.04
C ILE A 132 -10.14 14.51 -0.30
N ASN A 133 -9.85 15.75 -0.71
CA ASN A 133 -9.17 16.05 -1.96
C ASN A 133 -7.79 15.35 -1.96
N GLU A 134 -7.74 14.18 -2.59
CA GLU A 134 -6.56 13.30 -2.60
C GLU A 134 -5.35 14.00 -3.20
N ALA A 135 -5.57 14.85 -4.21
CA ALA A 135 -4.54 15.69 -4.83
C ALA A 135 -3.98 16.73 -3.85
N ALA A 136 -4.84 17.37 -3.04
CA ALA A 136 -4.38 18.31 -2.02
C ALA A 136 -3.58 17.60 -0.91
N ARG A 137 -4.01 16.39 -0.51
CA ARG A 137 -3.32 15.58 0.48
C ARG A 137 -1.93 15.13 0.01
N ASP A 138 -1.82 14.60 -1.21
CA ASP A 138 -0.53 14.19 -1.78
C ASP A 138 0.43 15.39 -1.93
N MET A 139 -0.11 16.56 -2.28
CA MET A 139 0.67 17.80 -2.32
C MET A 139 1.21 18.19 -0.94
N LEU A 140 0.41 18.08 0.12
CA LEU A 140 0.85 18.35 1.49
C LEU A 140 1.94 17.39 1.96
N LEU A 141 1.85 16.10 1.62
CA LEU A 141 2.83 15.09 2.03
C LEU A 141 4.20 15.26 1.36
N ARG A 142 4.26 16.00 0.26
CA ARG A 142 5.53 16.38 -0.38
C ARG A 142 6.21 17.57 0.29
N LEU A 143 5.53 18.27 1.20
CA LEU A 143 6.09 19.42 1.90
C LEU A 143 7.03 18.99 3.04
N PRO A 144 8.13 19.73 3.26
CA PRO A 144 9.15 19.32 4.23
C PRO A 144 8.64 19.39 5.67
N GLY A 145 8.66 18.25 6.36
CA GLY A 145 8.24 18.15 7.76
C GLY A 145 6.75 17.89 7.94
N ILE A 146 5.98 17.74 6.86
CA ILE A 146 4.61 17.25 6.94
C ILE A 146 4.60 15.73 7.06
N THR A 147 3.80 15.23 7.99
CA THR A 147 3.47 13.82 8.18
C THR A 147 1.97 13.66 7.87
N VAL A 148 1.48 12.43 7.78
CA VAL A 148 0.05 12.23 7.49
C VAL A 148 -0.84 12.77 8.60
N GLN A 149 -0.40 12.65 9.85
CA GLN A 149 -1.11 13.22 10.99
C GLN A 149 -1.19 14.74 10.90
N THR A 150 -0.08 15.42 10.57
CA THR A 150 -0.09 16.88 10.47
C THR A 150 -0.80 17.38 9.20
N ALA A 151 -0.77 16.61 8.10
CA ALA A 151 -1.55 16.91 6.90
C ALA A 151 -3.05 16.93 7.18
N ARG A 152 -3.56 16.00 8.00
CA ARG A 152 -4.97 16.01 8.42
C ARG A 152 -5.32 17.23 9.26
N THR A 153 -4.49 17.56 10.24
CA THR A 153 -4.71 18.76 11.07
C THR A 153 -4.74 20.01 10.22
N ILE A 154 -3.87 20.10 9.20
CA ILE A 154 -3.87 21.20 8.23
C ILE A 154 -5.17 21.22 7.43
N MET A 155 -5.59 20.09 6.84
CA MET A 155 -6.81 20.03 6.02
C MET A 155 -8.09 20.33 6.83
N ALA A 156 -8.07 20.09 8.15
CA ALA A 156 -9.17 20.45 9.04
C ALA A 156 -9.17 21.93 9.45
N HIS A 157 -8.02 22.61 9.39
CA HIS A 157 -7.88 24.00 9.84
C HIS A 157 -7.72 25.01 8.69
N CYS A 158 -7.39 24.55 7.48
CA CYS A 158 -7.12 25.38 6.32
C CYS A 158 -7.89 24.85 5.11
N ASP A 159 -8.72 25.71 4.53
CA ASP A 159 -9.50 25.39 3.33
C ASP A 159 -8.62 25.39 2.07
N THR A 160 -7.54 26.17 2.06
CA THR A 160 -6.62 26.25 0.93
C THR A 160 -5.13 26.21 1.32
N ILE A 161 -4.29 25.81 0.36
CA ILE A 161 -2.83 25.85 0.51
C ILE A 161 -2.31 27.30 0.60
N ALA A 162 -3.05 28.25 0.03
CA ALA A 162 -2.72 29.67 0.14
C ALA A 162 -2.82 30.14 1.61
N ASP A 163 -3.88 29.74 2.31
CA ASP A 163 -4.06 30.05 3.73
C ASP A 163 -2.89 29.49 4.55
N LEU A 164 -2.49 28.25 4.28
CA LEU A 164 -1.34 27.61 4.92
C LEU A 164 -0.02 28.36 4.68
N ALA A 165 0.18 28.94 3.49
CA ALA A 165 1.38 29.69 3.15
C ALA A 165 1.43 31.10 3.78
N GLU A 166 0.26 31.68 4.06
CA GLU A 166 0.12 32.99 4.67
C GLU A 166 0.25 32.96 6.21
N MET A 167 0.05 31.80 6.84
CA MET A 167 0.19 31.62 8.29
C MET A 167 1.55 32.09 8.82
N SER A 168 1.51 32.69 10.01
CA SER A 168 2.72 33.07 10.73
C SER A 168 3.49 31.86 11.24
N ARG A 169 4.79 32.04 11.49
CA ARG A 169 5.66 30.99 12.03
C ARG A 169 5.12 30.38 13.32
N ASP A 170 4.55 31.20 14.20
CA ASP A 170 4.08 30.74 15.51
C ASP A 170 2.72 30.02 15.40
N GLU A 171 1.90 30.35 14.41
CA GLU A 171 0.68 29.60 14.07
C GLU A 171 1.02 28.22 13.49
N LEU A 172 1.95 28.13 12.55
CA LEU A 172 2.40 26.85 12.01
C LEU A 172 3.01 25.94 13.10
N LYS A 173 3.76 26.52 14.05
CA LYS A 173 4.31 25.75 15.18
C LYS A 173 3.23 25.23 16.11
N ARG A 174 2.15 25.97 16.32
CA ARG A 174 0.99 25.52 17.10
C ARG A 174 0.22 24.42 16.38
N LEU A 175 0.09 24.51 15.06
CA LEU A 175 -0.70 23.60 14.25
C LEU A 175 -0.03 22.23 14.04
N ILE A 176 1.26 22.23 13.67
CA ILE A 176 1.98 21.00 13.25
C ILE A 176 3.22 20.69 14.08
N GLY A 177 3.46 21.45 15.15
CA GLY A 177 4.58 21.27 16.07
C GLY A 177 5.80 22.14 15.74
N PRO A 178 6.71 22.34 16.71
CA PRO A 178 7.77 23.34 16.65
C PRO A 178 8.81 23.10 15.54
N LEU A 179 9.19 21.83 15.32
CA LEU A 179 10.17 21.42 14.31
C LEU A 179 9.57 21.45 12.90
N SER A 180 8.42 20.83 12.71
CA SER A 180 7.73 20.77 11.42
C SER A 180 7.25 22.15 10.96
N GLY A 181 6.67 22.95 11.87
CA GLY A 181 6.25 24.32 11.57
C GLY A 181 7.40 25.23 11.17
N GLN A 182 8.58 25.06 11.79
CA GLN A 182 9.77 25.82 11.40
C GLN A 182 10.26 25.44 9.99
N ARG A 183 10.28 24.14 9.65
CA ARG A 183 10.72 23.65 8.33
C ARG A 183 9.77 24.12 7.23
N LEU A 184 8.47 24.00 7.46
CA LEU A 184 7.44 24.43 6.52
C LEU A 184 7.45 25.95 6.30
N PHE A 185 7.55 26.75 7.37
CA PHE A 185 7.67 28.21 7.25
C PHE A 185 8.92 28.63 6.47
N THR A 186 10.05 27.96 6.72
CA THR A 186 11.30 28.23 6.02
C THR A 186 11.16 27.90 4.52
N PHE A 187 10.49 26.80 4.19
CA PHE A 187 10.24 26.42 2.80
C PHE A 187 9.40 27.45 2.04
N PHE A 188 8.28 27.92 2.61
CA PHE A 188 7.44 28.93 1.95
C PHE A 188 8.11 30.30 1.81
N ARG A 189 9.07 30.64 2.69
CA ARG A 189 9.76 31.93 2.70
C ARG A 189 11.15 31.90 2.06
N GLN A 190 11.63 30.72 1.66
CA GLN A 190 12.87 30.61 0.89
C GLN A 190 12.62 31.07 -0.53
N SER A 191 13.23 32.20 -0.91
CA SER A 191 13.26 32.63 -2.31
C SER A 191 14.03 31.60 -3.11
N THR A 192 13.38 30.97 -4.08
CA THR A 192 14.04 30.19 -5.13
C THR A 192 15.05 31.08 -5.85
N LYS A 193 16.32 30.70 -5.78
CA LYS A 193 17.36 31.18 -6.70
C LYS A 193 17.41 30.26 -7.91
#